data_AF-A0A084JZJ5-F1
#
_entry.id   AF-A0A084JZJ5-F1
#
_cell.length_a   1.000
_cell.length_b   1.000
_cell.length_c   1.000
_cell.angle_alpha   90.00
_cell.angle_beta   90.00
_cell.angle_gamma   90.00
#
_symmetry.space_group_name_H-M   'P 1'
#
loop_
_entity.id
_entity.type
_entity.pdbx_description
1 polymer ?
#
loop_
_entity_poly.entity_id
_entity_poly.type
_entity_poly.pdbx_seq_one_letter_code
_entity_poly.pdbx_strand_id
1 'polypeptide(L)'
;MKYSKRSLHFAWISIVLLTIFLILSQLDRNASTQFDMVIAYLITFQYISILIGFTCAILSLREEKTKMQKLSFWINVFLFIGLAFFFIFNYFTNSH
;
A
#
# COMPACT_ATOMS: atom_id res chain seq x y z
N MET A 1 19.77 6.41 9.29
CA MET A 1 19.36 6.18 7.90
C MET A 1 18.79 4.77 7.62
N LYS A 2 18.77 3.85 8.59
CA LYS A 2 18.36 2.46 8.34
C LYS A 2 16.85 2.36 8.03
N TYR A 3 16.04 3.18 8.70
CA TYR A 3 14.59 3.17 8.55
C TYR A 3 14.11 4.02 7.38
N SER A 4 14.78 5.14 7.10
CA SER A 4 14.47 5.99 5.95
C SER A 4 14.71 5.27 4.60
N LYS A 5 15.78 4.46 4.48
CA LYS A 5 16.00 3.62 3.29
C LYS A 5 14.95 2.51 3.15
N ARG A 6 14.54 1.87 4.26
CA ARG A 6 13.50 0.84 4.25
C ARG A 6 12.13 1.41 3.86
N SER A 7 11.76 2.58 4.39
CA SER A 7 10.56 3.32 3.99
C SER A 7 10.50 3.53 2.47
N LEU A 8 11.65 3.88 1.86
CA LEU A 8 11.75 4.08 0.42
C LEU A 8 11.50 2.79 -0.38
N HIS A 9 12.03 1.65 0.07
CA HIS A 9 11.75 0.37 -0.58
C HIS A 9 10.28 -0.02 -0.47
N PHE A 10 9.66 0.14 0.71
CA PHE A 10 8.25 -0.18 0.89
C PHE A 10 7.32 0.74 0.10
N ALA A 11 7.69 2.02 -0.09
CA ALA A 11 6.94 2.91 -0.97
C ALA A 11 6.95 2.41 -2.42
N TRP A 12 8.12 2.01 -2.93
CA TRP A 12 8.24 1.45 -4.28
C TRP A 12 7.49 0.12 -4.42
N ILE A 13 7.62 -0.80 -3.46
CA ILE A 13 6.90 -2.07 -3.48
C ILE A 13 5.38 -1.82 -3.53
N SER A 14 4.88 -0.90 -2.70
CA SER A 14 3.45 -0.59 -2.64
C SER A 14 2.92 0.06 -3.92
N ILE A 15 3.74 0.88 -4.61
CA ILE A 15 3.41 1.45 -5.93
C ILE A 15 3.39 0.37 -7.01
N VAL A 16 4.38 -0.50 -7.02
CA VAL A 16 4.47 -1.59 -8.01
C VAL A 16 3.28 -2.54 -7.84
N LEU A 17 2.97 -2.94 -6.60
CA LEU A 17 1.79 -3.77 -6.35
C LEU A 17 0.48 -3.05 -6.72
N LEU A 18 0.34 -1.75 -6.42
CA LEU A 18 -0.85 -0.99 -6.83
C LEU A 18 -1.02 -0.99 -8.36
N THR A 19 0.09 -0.88 -9.10
CA THR A 19 0.08 -0.91 -10.57
C THR A 19 -0.33 -2.30 -11.08
N ILE A 20 0.23 -3.36 -10.48
CA ILE A 20 -0.17 -4.75 -10.77
C ILE A 20 -1.67 -4.92 -10.51
N PHE A 21 -2.20 -4.38 -9.40
CA PHE A 21 -3.63 -4.40 -9.09
C PHE A 21 -4.49 -3.73 -10.14
N LEU A 22 -4.10 -2.55 -10.60
CA LEU A 22 -4.83 -1.85 -11.66
C LEU A 22 -4.88 -2.67 -12.94
N ILE A 23 -3.77 -3.32 -13.32
CA ILE A 23 -3.72 -4.20 -14.49
C ILE A 23 -4.60 -5.43 -14.30
N LEU A 24 -4.50 -6.14 -13.17
CA LEU A 24 -5.33 -7.31 -12.88
C LEU A 24 -6.82 -6.96 -12.86
N SER A 25 -7.20 -5.80 -12.30
CA SER A 25 -8.61 -5.36 -12.27
C SER A 25 -9.25 -5.22 -13.66
N GLN A 26 -8.45 -4.96 -14.70
CA GLN A 26 -8.94 -4.86 -16.08
C GLN A 26 -9.03 -6.23 -16.78
N LEU A 27 -8.21 -7.19 -16.35
CA LEU A 27 -8.15 -8.54 -16.91
C LEU A 27 -9.23 -9.46 -16.33
N ASP A 28 -9.76 -9.14 -15.15
CA ASP A 28 -10.72 -9.95 -14.38
C ASP A 28 -12.15 -9.97 -14.94
N ARG A 29 -12.32 -9.77 -16.25
CA ARG A 29 -13.64 -9.85 -16.90
C ARG A 29 -14.13 -11.29 -17.11
N ASN A 30 -13.32 -12.32 -16.81
CA ASN A 30 -13.62 -13.72 -17.14
C ASN A 30 -12.85 -14.76 -16.29
N ALA A 31 -12.35 -14.39 -15.10
CA ALA A 31 -11.38 -15.23 -14.40
C ALA A 31 -11.99 -16.46 -13.69
N SER A 32 -11.17 -17.49 -13.54
CA SER A 32 -11.50 -18.76 -12.85
C SER A 32 -11.25 -18.66 -11.35
N THR A 33 -11.86 -19.55 -10.55
CA THR A 33 -11.73 -19.60 -9.08
C THR A 33 -10.30 -19.67 -8.55
N GLN A 34 -9.32 -20.12 -9.35
CA GLN A 34 -7.90 -20.10 -8.95
C GLN A 34 -7.29 -18.70 -9.05
N PHE A 35 -7.74 -17.89 -10.00
CA PHE A 35 -7.26 -16.53 -10.19
C PHE A 35 -7.75 -15.62 -9.05
N ASP A 36 -8.98 -15.83 -8.58
CA ASP A 36 -9.55 -15.14 -7.41
C ASP A 36 -8.69 -15.33 -6.16
N MET A 37 -8.18 -16.54 -5.92
CA MET A 37 -7.30 -16.81 -4.78
C MET A 37 -5.97 -16.06 -4.87
N VAL A 38 -5.37 -15.98 -6.06
CA VAL A 38 -4.13 -15.23 -6.28
C VAL A 38 -4.36 -13.74 -6.07
N ILE A 39 -5.46 -13.21 -6.59
CA ILE A 39 -5.87 -11.82 -6.38
C ILE A 39 -6.03 -11.54 -4.88
N ALA A 40 -6.75 -12.37 -4.15
CA ALA A 40 -6.95 -12.22 -2.70
C ALA A 40 -5.62 -12.20 -1.92
N TYR A 41 -4.66 -13.07 -2.28
CA TYR A 41 -3.32 -13.08 -1.68
C TYR A 41 -2.56 -11.78 -1.96
N LEU A 42 -2.59 -11.30 -3.20
CA LEU A 42 -1.96 -10.04 -3.57
C LEU A 42 -2.58 -8.86 -2.81
N ILE A 43 -3.90 -8.88 -2.56
CA ILE A 43 -4.60 -7.78 -1.87
C ILE A 43 -4.12 -7.73 -0.42
N THR A 44 -4.08 -8.90 0.21
CA THR A 44 -3.56 -9.05 1.58
C THR A 44 -2.11 -8.57 1.67
N PHE A 45 -1.28 -8.94 0.70
CA PHE A 45 0.11 -8.51 0.64
C PHE A 45 0.25 -6.99 0.47
N GLN A 46 -0.61 -6.36 -0.35
CA GLN A 46 -0.65 -4.92 -0.50
C GLN A 46 -0.98 -4.21 0.81
N TYR A 47 -1.99 -4.68 1.56
CA TYR A 47 -2.34 -4.10 2.85
C TYR A 47 -1.19 -4.20 3.86
N ILE A 48 -0.54 -5.37 3.95
CA ILE A 48 0.61 -5.57 4.84
C ILE A 48 1.76 -4.64 4.43
N SER A 49 2.04 -4.50 3.13
CA SER A 49 3.08 -3.60 2.62
C SER A 49 2.82 -2.14 3.01
N ILE A 50 1.58 -1.67 2.88
CA ILE A 50 1.19 -0.30 3.28
C ILE A 50 1.40 -0.09 4.79
N LEU A 51 0.99 -1.05 5.64
CA LEU A 51 1.17 -0.97 7.09
C LEU A 51 2.65 -0.92 7.49
N ILE A 52 3.48 -1.79 6.91
CA ILE A 52 4.92 -1.81 7.19
C ILE A 52 5.58 -0.53 6.66
N GLY A 53 5.19 -0.07 5.46
CA GLY A 53 5.68 1.16 4.85
C GLY A 53 5.36 2.39 5.70
N PHE A 54 4.14 2.48 6.22
CA PHE A 54 3.72 3.54 7.14
C PHE A 54 4.45 3.48 8.48
N THR A 55 4.59 2.29 9.07
CA THR A 55 5.35 2.10 10.31
C THR A 55 6.81 2.55 10.14
N CYS A 56 7.45 2.16 9.03
CA CYS A 56 8.79 2.63 8.69
C CYS A 56 8.86 4.14 8.45
N ALA A 57 7.81 4.72 7.84
CA ALA A 57 7.70 6.15 7.62
C ALA A 57 7.67 6.91 8.96
N ILE A 58 6.83 6.48 9.92
CA ILE A 58 6.77 7.06 11.28
C ILE A 58 8.13 6.95 11.97
N LEU A 59 8.74 5.76 11.98
CA LEU A 59 10.06 5.56 12.60
C LEU A 59 11.16 6.44 11.96
N SER A 60 11.01 6.78 10.68
CA SER A 60 11.94 7.68 9.98
C SER A 60 11.78 9.17 10.34
N LEU A 61 10.76 9.58 11.11
CA LEU A 61 10.49 11.00 11.42
C LEU A 61 11.68 11.71 12.08
N ARG A 62 12.47 10.99 12.87
CA ARG A 62 13.63 11.54 13.60
C ARG A 62 14.95 11.48 12.82
N GLU A 63 14.96 10.89 11.63
CA GLU A 63 16.18 10.81 10.80
C GLU A 63 16.25 12.00 9.82
N GLU A 64 17.45 12.52 9.58
CA GLU A 64 17.68 13.46 8.47
C GLU A 64 17.31 12.80 7.13
N LYS A 65 16.51 13.49 6.32
CA LYS A 65 15.94 12.96 5.08
C LYS A 65 16.50 13.67 3.86
N THR A 66 16.99 12.89 2.91
CA THR A 66 17.19 13.36 1.53
C THR A 66 15.83 13.68 0.87
N LYS A 67 15.84 14.49 -0.20
CA LYS A 67 14.59 14.86 -0.94
C LYS A 67 13.74 13.63 -1.32
N MET A 68 14.38 12.57 -1.81
CA MET A 68 13.72 11.31 -2.19
C MET A 68 13.08 10.58 -1.00
N GLN A 69 13.74 10.58 0.16
CA GLN A 69 13.21 9.97 1.38
C GLN A 69 12.05 10.75 1.98
N LYS A 70 12.06 12.09 1.82
CA LYS A 70 10.93 12.94 2.22
C LYS A 70 9.71 12.68 1.33
N LEU A 71 9.91 12.48 0.02
CA LEU A 71 8.84 12.09 -0.89
C LEU A 71 8.26 10.72 -0.54
N SER A 72 9.11 9.71 -0.32
CA SER A 72 8.66 8.37 0.10
C SER A 72 7.86 8.39 1.40
N PHE A 73 8.25 9.22 2.37
CA PHE A 73 7.49 9.39 3.60
C PHE A 73 6.05 9.85 3.30
N TRP A 74 5.89 10.89 2.48
CA TRP A 74 4.56 11.39 2.10
C TRP A 74 3.74 10.36 1.33
N ILE A 75 4.36 9.58 0.43
CA ILE A 75 3.69 8.50 -0.30
C ILE A 75 3.14 7.45 0.67
N ASN A 76 3.95 6.96 1.61
CA ASN A 76 3.51 5.94 2.57
C ASN A 76 2.39 6.46 3.49
N VAL A 77 2.46 7.73 3.89
CA VAL A 77 1.39 8.38 4.65
C VAL A 77 0.11 8.48 3.83
N PHE A 78 0.20 8.91 2.56
CA PHE A 78 -0.96 9.04 1.68
C PHE A 78 -1.62 7.69 1.38
N LEU A 79 -0.82 6.65 1.10
CA LEU A 79 -1.31 5.28 0.90
C LEU A 79 -2.03 4.75 2.15
N PHE A 80 -1.49 5.02 3.34
CA PHE A 80 -2.14 4.64 4.59
C PHE A 80 -3.46 5.38 4.82
N ILE A 81 -3.52 6.69 4.55
CA ILE A 81 -4.76 7.48 4.64
C ILE A 81 -5.80 6.95 3.65
N GLY A 82 -5.41 6.67 2.41
CA GLY A 82 -6.29 6.08 1.40
C GLY A 82 -6.85 4.72 1.84
N LEU A 83 -6.00 3.87 2.42
CA LEU A 83 -6.42 2.58 2.97
C LEU A 83 -7.42 2.75 4.13
N ALA A 84 -7.14 3.65 5.08
CA ALA A 84 -8.02 3.94 6.20
C ALA A 84 -9.38 4.48 5.72
N PHE A 85 -9.38 5.39 4.75
CA PHE A 85 -10.59 5.94 4.16
C PHE A 85 -11.42 4.84 3.46
N PHE A 86 -10.77 3.95 2.70
CA PHE A 86 -11.44 2.81 2.07
C PHE A 86 -12.14 1.92 3.09
N PHE A 87 -11.49 1.57 4.21
CA PHE A 87 -12.12 0.77 5.27
C PHE A 87 -13.28 1.50 5.94
N ILE A 88 -13.11 2.78 6.27
CA ILE A 88 -14.17 3.59 6.88
C ILE A 88 -15.39 3.67 5.95
N PHE A 89 -15.17 3.98 4.67
CA PHE A 89 -16.24 4.08 3.69
C PHE A 89 -16.98 2.74 3.51
N ASN A 90 -16.25 1.63 3.39
CA ASN A 90 -16.86 0.30 3.29
C ASN A 90 -17.63 -0.08 4.56
N TYR A 91 -17.11 0.26 5.73
CA TYR A 91 -17.80 0.02 6.99
C TYR A 91 -19.14 0.76 7.01
N PHE A 92 -19.16 2.07 6.71
CA PHE A 92 -20.40 2.84 6.67
C PHE A 92 -21.39 2.34 5.61
N THR A 93 -20.90 1.94 4.43
CA THR A 93 -21.76 1.48 3.32
C THR A 93 -22.42 0.14 3.64
N ASN A 94 -21.73 -0.79 4.32
CA ASN A 94 -22.27 -2.12 4.65
C ASN A 94 -23.02 -2.16 6.00
N SER A 95 -23.11 -1.03 6.71
CA SER A 95 -23.83 -0.91 7.99
C SER A 95 -25.29 -0.44 7.82
N HIS A 96 -25.72 -0.18 6.59
CA HIS A 96 -27.08 0.22 6.19
C HIS A 96 -27.65 -0.80 5.21
#